data_AF-S8B3G8-F1
#
_entry.id   AF-S8B3G8-F1
#
_cell.length_a   1.000
_cell.length_b   1.000
_cell.length_c   1.000
_cell.angle_alpha   90.00
_cell.angle_beta   90.00
_cell.angle_gamma   90.00
#
_symmetry.space_group_name_H-M   'P 1'
#
loop_
_entity.id
_entity.type
_entity.pdbx_description
1 polymer ?
#
loop_
_entity_poly.entity_id
_entity_poly.type
_entity_poly.pdbx_seq_one_letter_code
_entity_poly.pdbx_strand_id
1 'polypeptide(L)'
;MVICVPCDRSFPTQRALEQHLQSPKHWCETCNRFFKSVDSKRKHIKSSKNHLDQANSDGVYNNHPSVSMNNRRVGSHGASTMRVTTRNDYLTPAYTGVPRNMVTPVFKMACRLRFMKPDVNVLLSYIDTQLDRMIISALIEAALRLLPPDDTPEGRLEAKDIMQQKMERANIQEIAFVNQVRDFGYQFLTEKEQRNGQLRSTPDIRFLEPILIDGHLCHWIEFKNYFGFKSNPFIASKNKKQLKRYASEIGSGAVVYKLGFEIDHIVIAGIHSFREAEVLHFLEQQSKLRK
;
A
#
# COMPACT_ATOMS: atom_id res chain seq x y z
N MET A 1 -9.02 32.08 3.42
CA MET A 1 -9.59 31.44 2.22
C MET A 1 -8.73 30.23 1.87
N VAL A 2 -9.35 29.12 1.48
CA VAL A 2 -8.67 27.88 1.07
C VAL A 2 -8.99 27.58 -0.39
N ILE A 3 -8.01 27.08 -1.15
CA ILE A 3 -8.13 26.92 -2.60
C ILE A 3 -8.18 25.45 -2.96
N CYS A 4 -9.10 25.07 -3.84
CA CYS A 4 -9.07 23.77 -4.48
C CYS A 4 -8.07 23.79 -5.64
N VAL A 5 -6.82 23.36 -5.39
CA VAL A 5 -5.75 23.27 -6.41
C VAL A 5 -6.18 22.55 -7.70
N PRO A 6 -7.05 21.51 -7.69
CA PRO A 6 -7.54 20.91 -8.92
C PRO A 6 -8.27 21.85 -9.88
N CYS A 7 -8.97 22.87 -9.37
CA CYS A 7 -9.87 23.71 -10.16
C CYS A 7 -9.74 25.21 -9.87
N ASP A 8 -8.70 25.58 -9.11
CA ASP A 8 -8.35 26.94 -8.68
C ASP A 8 -9.49 27.76 -8.06
N ARG A 9 -10.51 27.08 -7.51
CA ARG A 9 -11.61 27.75 -6.82
C ARG A 9 -11.24 28.05 -5.38
N SER A 10 -11.43 29.31 -4.98
CA SER A 10 -11.32 29.73 -3.59
C SER A 10 -12.62 29.44 -2.83
N PHE A 11 -12.46 29.03 -1.58
CA PHE A 11 -13.54 28.73 -0.65
C PHE A 11 -13.33 29.53 0.64
N PRO A 12 -14.43 30.03 1.24
CA PRO A 12 -14.36 30.89 2.43
C PRO A 12 -13.90 30.11 3.67
N THR A 13 -14.18 28.80 3.74
CA THR A 13 -13.87 27.94 4.89
C THR A 13 -13.34 26.58 4.46
N GLN A 14 -12.61 25.91 5.35
CA GLN A 14 -12.16 24.53 5.16
C GLN A 14 -13.33 23.58 4.90
N ARG A 15 -14.44 23.74 5.62
CA ARG A 15 -15.68 22.97 5.42
C ARG A 15 -16.28 23.13 4.01
N ALA A 16 -16.20 24.33 3.43
CA ALA A 16 -16.67 24.58 2.05
C ALA A 16 -15.77 23.92 1.01
N LEU A 17 -14.45 23.88 1.25
CA LEU A 17 -13.52 23.11 0.43
C LEU A 17 -13.78 21.60 0.58
N GLU A 18 -14.00 21.09 1.79
CA GLU A 18 -14.33 19.67 2.04
C GLU A 18 -15.60 19.24 1.30
N GLN A 19 -16.67 20.02 1.38
CA GLN A 19 -17.91 19.78 0.62
C GLN A 19 -17.64 19.79 -0.89
N HIS A 20 -16.78 20.69 -1.37
CA HIS A 20 -16.39 20.74 -2.77
C HIS A 20 -15.61 19.49 -3.21
N LEU A 21 -14.63 19.03 -2.42
CA LEU A 21 -13.81 17.84 -2.66
C LEU A 21 -14.64 16.55 -2.61
N GLN A 22 -15.72 16.54 -1.83
CA GLN A 22 -16.70 15.45 -1.78
C GLN A 22 -17.69 15.49 -2.96
N SER A 23 -17.74 16.56 -3.74
CA SER A 23 -18.71 16.69 -4.82
C SER A 23 -18.35 15.80 -6.04
N PRO A 24 -19.33 15.12 -6.65
CA PRO A 24 -19.10 14.26 -7.81
C PRO A 24 -18.74 15.04 -9.09
N LYS A 25 -18.66 16.37 -9.06
CA LYS A 25 -18.45 17.17 -10.28
C LYS A 25 -17.03 17.04 -10.85
N HIS A 26 -16.01 16.91 -10.00
CA HIS A 26 -14.60 16.93 -10.39
C HIS A 26 -13.84 15.64 -10.02
N TRP A 27 -14.49 14.73 -9.30
CA TRP A 27 -13.90 13.50 -8.81
C TRP A 27 -14.44 12.29 -9.55
N CYS A 28 -13.56 11.44 -10.07
CA CYS A 28 -13.93 10.10 -10.49
C CYS A 28 -13.66 9.13 -9.35
N GLU A 29 -14.69 8.50 -8.80
CA GLU A 29 -14.56 7.54 -7.71
C GLU A 29 -13.97 6.20 -8.16
N THR A 30 -14.31 5.74 -9.36
CA THR A 30 -13.81 4.48 -9.93
C THR A 30 -12.31 4.53 -10.22
N CYS A 31 -11.85 5.67 -10.77
CA CYS A 31 -10.44 5.87 -11.11
C CYS A 31 -9.66 6.67 -10.07
N ASN A 32 -10.34 7.11 -9.00
CA ASN A 32 -9.77 7.84 -7.89
C ASN A 32 -8.91 9.04 -8.36
N ARG A 33 -9.46 9.83 -9.30
CA ARG A 33 -8.75 10.93 -9.99
C ARG A 33 -9.58 12.21 -9.99
N PHE A 34 -8.91 13.34 -9.73
CA PHE A 34 -9.51 14.68 -9.84
C PHE A 34 -9.28 15.29 -11.22
N PHE A 35 -10.25 16.09 -11.66
CA PHE A 35 -10.28 16.73 -12.96
C PHE A 35 -10.49 18.23 -12.80
N LYS A 36 -9.73 19.00 -13.59
CA LYS A 36 -9.83 20.47 -13.61
C LYS A 36 -11.17 20.99 -14.09
N SER A 37 -11.95 20.16 -14.79
CA SER A 37 -13.29 20.50 -15.23
C SER A 37 -14.19 19.27 -15.34
N VAL A 38 -15.51 19.48 -15.31
CA VAL A 38 -16.51 18.44 -15.58
C VAL A 38 -16.27 17.82 -16.97
N ASP A 39 -15.86 18.60 -17.96
CA ASP A 39 -15.61 18.10 -19.32
C ASP A 39 -14.36 17.21 -19.41
N SER A 40 -13.30 17.53 -18.66
CA SER A 40 -12.12 16.66 -18.59
C SER A 40 -12.43 15.36 -17.86
N LYS A 41 -13.27 15.40 -16.81
CA LYS A 41 -13.84 14.18 -16.20
C LYS A 41 -14.68 13.39 -17.19
N ARG A 42 -15.57 14.05 -17.94
CA ARG A 42 -16.44 13.40 -18.93
C ARG A 42 -15.62 12.71 -20.03
N LYS A 43 -14.59 13.39 -20.56
CA LYS A 43 -13.64 12.81 -21.53
C LYS A 43 -12.90 11.60 -20.95
N HIS A 44 -12.49 11.66 -19.68
CA HIS A 44 -11.90 10.53 -18.99
C HIS A 44 -12.85 9.33 -18.85
N ILE A 45 -14.10 9.55 -18.41
CA ILE A 45 -15.10 8.47 -18.28
C ILE A 45 -15.30 7.79 -19.64
N LYS A 46 -15.36 8.55 -20.73
CA LYS A 46 -15.53 8.02 -22.10
C LYS A 46 -14.31 7.25 -22.64
N SER A 47 -13.12 7.49 -22.11
CA SER A 47 -11.86 6.93 -22.67
C SER A 47 -11.17 5.92 -21.77
N SER A 48 -11.56 5.83 -20.49
CA SER A 48 -10.89 4.98 -19.53
C SER A 48 -11.46 3.57 -19.56
N LYS A 49 -10.57 2.57 -19.67
CA LYS A 49 -10.92 1.14 -19.59
C LYS A 49 -11.70 0.79 -18.32
N ASN A 50 -11.47 1.52 -17.22
CA ASN A 50 -12.15 1.33 -15.94
C ASN A 50 -13.63 1.77 -15.95
N HIS A 51 -14.12 2.38 -17.03
CA HIS A 51 -15.50 2.85 -17.20
C HIS A 51 -16.21 2.28 -18.45
N LEU A 52 -15.51 1.50 -19.28
CA LEU A 52 -16.07 0.97 -20.53
C LEU A 52 -17.24 -0.01 -20.30
N ASP A 53 -17.36 -0.60 -19.12
CA ASP A 53 -18.43 -1.55 -18.79
C ASP A 53 -19.73 -0.90 -18.29
N GLN A 54 -19.77 0.42 -18.07
CA GLN A 54 -20.97 1.12 -17.55
C GLN A 54 -21.80 1.82 -18.63
N ALA A 55 -21.42 1.70 -19.91
CA ALA A 55 -22.07 2.43 -21.00
C ALA A 55 -23.39 1.80 -21.50
N ASN A 56 -23.95 0.79 -20.83
CA ASN A 56 -25.09 0.03 -21.33
C ASN A 56 -26.22 -0.21 -20.31
N SER A 57 -26.50 0.76 -19.44
CA SER A 57 -27.68 0.72 -18.58
C SER A 57 -28.11 2.11 -18.08
N ASP A 58 -28.38 3.05 -18.99
CA ASP A 58 -29.20 4.22 -18.67
C ASP A 58 -30.58 4.01 -19.28
N GLY A 59 -31.42 3.30 -18.53
CA GLY A 59 -32.80 3.03 -18.88
C GLY A 59 -33.59 2.51 -17.68
N VAL A 60 -34.26 3.45 -16.99
CA VAL A 60 -35.66 3.32 -16.52
C VAL A 60 -35.94 2.89 -15.04
N TYR A 61 -36.75 3.76 -14.40
CA TYR A 61 -37.65 3.68 -13.21
C TYR A 61 -37.18 3.80 -11.73
N ASN A 62 -37.38 5.01 -11.18
CA ASN A 62 -38.34 5.44 -10.13
C ASN A 62 -38.71 4.57 -8.89
N ASN A 63 -38.77 5.30 -7.78
CA ASN A 63 -39.68 5.25 -6.61
C ASN A 63 -39.34 4.41 -5.35
N HIS A 64 -39.14 5.18 -4.27
CA HIS A 64 -39.14 4.90 -2.82
C HIS A 64 -40.35 4.07 -2.32
N PRO A 65 -40.27 3.39 -1.14
CA PRO A 65 -40.55 4.09 0.13
C PRO A 65 -39.74 3.68 1.37
N SER A 66 -39.71 4.66 2.27
CA SER A 66 -39.37 4.70 3.69
C SER A 66 -39.97 3.60 4.56
N VAL A 67 -39.19 3.10 5.53
CA VAL A 67 -39.71 2.50 6.77
C VAL A 67 -38.97 3.07 7.97
N SER A 68 -39.77 3.53 8.94
CA SER A 68 -39.39 4.10 10.23
C SER A 68 -39.45 3.03 11.33
N MET A 69 -38.57 3.20 12.33
CA MET A 69 -38.69 2.81 13.75
C MET A 69 -39.06 1.36 14.12
N ASN A 70 -38.20 0.74 14.96
CA ASN A 70 -38.59 0.59 16.35
C ASN A 70 -37.45 0.31 17.35
N ASN A 71 -37.70 0.82 18.54
CA ASN A 71 -36.89 0.98 19.73
C ASN A 71 -37.09 -0.22 20.67
N ARG A 72 -36.05 -0.73 21.36
CA ARG A 72 -36.21 -1.44 22.64
C ARG A 72 -34.95 -1.40 23.50
N ARG A 73 -35.21 -1.14 24.78
CA ARG A 73 -34.33 -0.74 25.89
C ARG A 73 -33.74 -1.92 26.67
N VAL A 74 -32.53 -1.69 27.19
CA VAL A 74 -31.99 -1.91 28.57
C VAL A 74 -31.90 -3.34 29.13
N GLY A 75 -30.70 -3.66 29.63
CA GLY A 75 -30.44 -4.67 30.67
C GLY A 75 -28.96 -4.64 31.09
N SER A 76 -28.70 -4.40 32.38
CA SER A 76 -27.39 -4.18 32.97
C SER A 76 -26.91 -5.35 33.83
N HIS A 77 -25.59 -5.37 34.08
CA HIS A 77 -24.87 -5.98 35.21
C HIS A 77 -24.55 -7.48 35.19
N GLY A 78 -23.29 -7.79 35.51
CA GLY A 78 -22.80 -9.13 35.79
C GLY A 78 -21.28 -9.20 35.80
N ALA A 79 -20.65 -8.64 36.84
CA ALA A 79 -19.26 -8.95 37.15
C ALA A 79 -19.16 -10.42 37.59
N SER A 80 -18.22 -11.18 37.03
CA SER A 80 -17.81 -12.46 37.58
C SER A 80 -16.35 -12.75 37.25
N THR A 81 -15.56 -12.69 38.31
CA THR A 81 -14.21 -13.18 38.46
C THR A 81 -14.12 -14.67 38.11
N MET A 82 -13.21 -15.06 37.21
CA MET A 82 -12.74 -16.45 37.11
C MET A 82 -11.24 -16.50 36.82
N ARG A 83 -10.65 -17.53 37.42
CA ARG A 83 -9.24 -17.73 37.75
C ARG A 83 -8.34 -18.03 36.55
N VAL A 84 -7.06 -17.78 36.80
CA VAL A 84 -5.85 -18.28 36.13
C VAL A 84 -5.96 -19.75 35.73
N THR A 85 -5.73 -20.06 34.46
CA THR A 85 -5.10 -21.31 34.00
C THR A 85 -4.31 -21.08 32.70
N THR A 86 -2.99 -21.09 32.84
CA THR A 86 -1.98 -21.79 32.01
C THR A 86 -2.01 -21.67 30.47
N ARG A 87 -0.88 -21.16 29.94
CA ARG A 87 -0.21 -21.47 28.67
C ARG A 87 -1.14 -21.78 27.48
N ASN A 88 -1.37 -20.78 26.65
CA ASN A 88 -1.75 -21.01 25.26
C ASN A 88 -0.73 -20.30 24.36
N ASP A 89 0.13 -21.08 23.73
CA ASP A 89 0.92 -20.67 22.57
C ASP A 89 -0.08 -20.23 21.50
N TYR A 90 -0.35 -18.93 21.43
CA TYR A 90 -1.13 -18.35 20.34
C TYR A 90 -0.30 -18.51 19.07
N LEU A 91 -0.58 -19.57 18.32
CA LEU A 91 -0.29 -19.66 16.89
C LEU A 91 -0.96 -18.45 16.24
N THR A 92 -0.24 -17.33 16.17
CA THR A 92 -0.65 -16.21 15.33
C THR A 92 -0.77 -16.76 13.91
N PRO A 93 -1.94 -16.61 13.27
CA PRO A 93 -2.13 -17.11 11.90
C PRO A 93 -1.01 -16.60 11.00
N ALA A 94 -0.51 -17.47 10.12
CA ALA A 94 0.49 -17.08 9.13
C ALA A 94 -0.02 -15.84 8.36
N TYR A 95 0.81 -14.81 8.26
CA TYR A 95 0.43 -13.57 7.58
C TYR A 95 0.31 -13.82 6.07
N THR A 96 -0.91 -13.78 5.56
CA THR A 96 -1.20 -14.00 4.12
C THR A 96 -1.36 -12.70 3.34
N GLY A 97 -1.17 -11.55 3.97
CA GLY A 97 -1.46 -10.23 3.41
C GLY A 97 -2.79 -9.63 3.89
N VAL A 98 -2.99 -8.36 3.57
CA VAL A 98 -4.15 -7.56 3.98
C VAL A 98 -5.26 -7.65 2.93
N PRO A 99 -6.49 -8.00 3.31
CA PRO A 99 -7.63 -8.03 2.40
C PRO A 99 -7.92 -6.69 1.71
N ARG A 100 -8.26 -6.75 0.42
CA ARG A 100 -8.57 -5.56 -0.41
C ARG A 100 -9.72 -4.71 0.15
N ASN A 101 -10.73 -5.34 0.76
CA ASN A 101 -11.85 -4.67 1.40
C ASN A 101 -11.45 -3.86 2.64
N MET A 102 -10.30 -4.15 3.26
CA MET A 102 -9.72 -3.32 4.33
C MET A 102 -8.87 -2.17 3.77
N VAL A 103 -8.08 -2.44 2.72
CA VAL A 103 -7.20 -1.43 2.08
C VAL A 103 -7.98 -0.36 1.32
N THR A 104 -8.98 -0.76 0.52
CA THR A 104 -9.65 0.13 -0.44
C THR A 104 -10.38 1.29 0.22
N PRO A 105 -11.18 1.10 1.29
CA PRO A 105 -11.87 2.20 1.95
C PRO A 105 -10.91 3.25 2.53
N VAL A 106 -9.83 2.80 3.19
CA VAL A 106 -8.81 3.68 3.77
C VAL A 106 -8.08 4.46 2.68
N PHE A 107 -7.65 3.80 1.60
CA PHE A 107 -6.98 4.48 0.49
C PHE A 107 -7.91 5.49 -0.21
N LYS A 108 -9.18 5.14 -0.43
CA LYS A 108 -10.19 6.08 -0.97
C LYS A 108 -10.38 7.29 -0.06
N MET A 109 -10.45 7.08 1.26
CA MET A 109 -10.57 8.16 2.22
C MET A 109 -9.33 9.07 2.19
N ALA A 110 -8.13 8.49 2.22
CA ALA A 110 -6.88 9.24 2.07
C ALA A 110 -6.88 10.09 0.78
N CYS A 111 -7.36 9.52 -0.33
CA CYS A 111 -7.44 10.25 -1.59
C CYS A 111 -8.48 11.38 -1.57
N ARG A 112 -9.62 11.22 -0.88
CA ARG A 112 -10.60 12.30 -0.69
C ARG A 112 -10.00 13.46 0.13
N LEU A 113 -9.24 13.13 1.18
CA LEU A 113 -8.65 14.11 2.09
C LEU A 113 -7.31 14.68 1.62
N ARG A 114 -6.65 14.14 0.59
CA ARG A 114 -5.25 14.48 0.26
C ARG A 114 -4.90 15.98 0.10
N PHE A 115 -5.85 16.83 -0.28
CA PHE A 115 -5.61 18.28 -0.43
C PHE A 115 -5.38 19.02 0.87
N MET A 116 -5.86 18.48 1.99
CA MET A 116 -5.54 19.02 3.33
C MET A 116 -4.34 18.32 3.97
N LYS A 117 -3.61 17.48 3.22
CA LYS A 117 -2.44 16.71 3.69
C LYS A 117 -2.70 16.03 5.05
N PRO A 118 -3.71 15.12 5.14
CA PRO A 118 -4.14 14.55 6.41
C PRO A 118 -3.01 13.70 7.02
N ASP A 119 -2.89 13.73 8.34
CA ASP A 119 -2.13 12.72 9.07
C ASP A 119 -3.01 11.50 9.38
N VAL A 120 -2.43 10.51 10.07
CA VAL A 120 -3.12 9.28 10.47
C VAL A 120 -4.32 9.57 11.39
N ASN A 121 -4.20 10.50 12.32
CA ASN A 121 -5.26 10.81 13.29
C ASN A 121 -6.43 11.52 12.62
N VAL A 122 -6.14 12.47 11.73
CA VAL A 122 -7.14 13.12 10.88
C VAL A 122 -7.87 12.06 10.08
N LEU A 123 -7.17 11.15 9.38
CA LEU A 123 -7.85 10.10 8.61
C LEU A 123 -8.76 9.22 9.49
N LEU A 124 -8.28 8.79 10.66
CA LEU A 124 -9.04 7.94 11.60
C LEU A 124 -10.30 8.61 12.16
N SER A 125 -10.37 9.94 12.16
CA SER A 125 -11.61 10.66 12.51
C SER A 125 -12.74 10.51 11.47
N TYR A 126 -12.42 10.08 10.24
CA TYR A 126 -13.37 9.95 9.14
C TYR A 126 -13.72 8.50 8.78
N ILE A 127 -12.96 7.52 9.30
CA ILE A 127 -13.15 6.11 8.96
C ILE A 127 -12.75 5.21 10.12
N ASP A 128 -13.62 4.25 10.43
CA ASP A 128 -13.28 3.14 11.30
C ASP A 128 -12.54 2.06 10.51
N THR A 129 -11.39 1.63 11.01
CA THR A 129 -10.54 0.64 10.35
C THR A 129 -9.65 -0.07 11.34
N GLN A 130 -9.35 -1.34 11.04
CA GLN A 130 -8.41 -2.17 11.81
C GLN A 130 -7.01 -2.21 11.18
N LEU A 131 -6.75 -1.40 10.15
CA LEU A 131 -5.41 -1.34 9.56
C LEU A 131 -4.41 -0.75 10.54
N ASP A 132 -3.22 -1.33 10.57
CA ASP A 132 -2.09 -0.80 11.32
C ASP A 132 -1.79 0.65 10.91
N ARG A 133 -1.39 1.48 11.88
CA ARG A 133 -1.14 2.92 11.67
C ARG A 133 -0.03 3.18 10.64
N MET A 134 0.96 2.30 10.54
CA MET A 134 2.03 2.42 9.53
C MET A 134 1.50 2.11 8.13
N ILE A 135 0.60 1.15 7.99
CA ILE A 135 -0.10 0.87 6.73
C ILE A 135 -0.96 2.08 6.34
N ILE A 136 -1.71 2.66 7.29
CA ILE A 136 -2.50 3.88 7.05
C ILE A 136 -1.58 5.03 6.57
N SER A 137 -0.45 5.25 7.24
CA SER A 137 0.54 6.25 6.83
C SER A 137 1.03 6.02 5.40
N ALA A 138 1.36 4.77 5.04
CA ALA A 138 1.79 4.42 3.69
C ALA A 138 0.70 4.68 2.63
N LEU A 139 -0.58 4.43 2.96
CA LEU A 139 -1.71 4.73 2.08
C LEU A 139 -1.95 6.23 1.92
N ILE A 140 -1.79 7.02 2.99
CA ILE A 140 -1.81 8.49 2.94
C ILE A 140 -0.69 9.00 2.03
N GLU A 141 0.55 8.55 2.24
CA GLU A 141 1.68 8.95 1.40
C GLU A 141 1.45 8.61 -0.07
N ALA A 142 0.88 7.44 -0.36
CA ALA A 142 0.53 7.05 -1.72
C ALA A 142 -0.58 7.94 -2.32
N ALA A 143 -1.56 8.36 -1.51
CA ALA A 143 -2.59 9.30 -1.93
C ALA A 143 -2.03 10.70 -2.21
N LEU A 144 -1.09 11.19 -1.39
CA LEU A 144 -0.45 12.48 -1.56
C LEU A 144 0.37 12.58 -2.86
N ARG A 145 0.92 11.46 -3.36
CA ARG A 145 1.57 11.40 -4.68
C ARG A 145 0.62 11.68 -5.86
N LEU A 146 -0.69 11.69 -5.62
CA LEU A 146 -1.71 12.05 -6.62
C LEU A 146 -2.05 13.54 -6.63
N LEU A 147 -1.37 14.35 -5.81
CA LEU A 147 -1.43 15.80 -5.92
C LEU A 147 -0.67 16.26 -7.18
N PRO A 148 -1.11 17.34 -7.85
CA PRO A 148 -0.30 17.95 -8.89
C PRO A 148 1.06 18.38 -8.32
N PRO A 149 2.14 18.30 -9.10
CA PRO A 149 3.44 18.80 -8.67
C PRO A 149 3.35 20.30 -8.40
N ASP A 150 4.11 20.77 -7.41
CA ASP A 150 4.32 22.19 -7.20
C ASP A 150 5.45 22.66 -8.12
N ASP A 151 5.06 23.36 -9.19
CA ASP A 151 5.98 23.84 -10.23
C ASP A 151 6.64 25.18 -9.87
N THR A 152 6.48 25.69 -8.64
CA THR A 152 7.29 26.82 -8.17
C THR A 152 8.75 26.40 -7.98
N PRO A 153 9.73 27.32 -8.10
CA PRO A 153 11.12 27.03 -7.77
C PRO A 153 11.29 26.42 -6.37
N GLU A 154 10.57 26.95 -5.39
CA GLU A 154 10.58 26.51 -4.00
C GLU A 154 9.98 25.10 -3.87
N GLY A 155 8.81 24.86 -4.48
CA GLY A 155 8.15 23.55 -4.47
C GLY A 155 8.97 22.46 -5.15
N ARG A 156 9.68 22.78 -6.24
CA ARG A 156 10.63 21.85 -6.89
C ARG A 156 11.81 21.51 -5.99
N LEU A 157 12.35 22.50 -5.26
CA LEU A 157 13.46 22.29 -4.34
C LEU A 157 13.02 21.42 -3.14
N GLU A 158 11.87 21.72 -2.55
CA GLU A 158 11.27 20.93 -1.47
C GLU A 158 11.00 19.49 -1.93
N ALA A 159 10.39 19.31 -3.11
CA ALA A 159 10.13 17.99 -3.67
C ALA A 159 11.41 17.17 -3.89
N LYS A 160 12.51 17.83 -4.31
CA LYS A 160 13.82 17.19 -4.48
C LYS A 160 14.41 16.76 -3.14
N ASP A 161 14.33 17.60 -2.11
CA ASP A 161 14.81 17.26 -0.77
C ASP A 161 14.01 16.10 -0.15
N ILE A 162 12.67 16.17 -0.22
CA ILE A 162 11.78 15.08 0.23
C ILE A 162 12.10 13.77 -0.51
N MET A 163 12.34 13.83 -1.83
CA MET A 163 12.71 12.66 -2.62
C MET A 163 14.04 12.09 -2.16
N GLN A 164 15.06 12.93 -1.94
CA GLN A 164 16.38 12.51 -1.47
C GLN A 164 16.31 11.85 -0.08
N GLN A 165 15.61 12.47 0.88
CA GLN A 165 15.41 11.89 2.21
C GLN A 165 14.68 10.55 2.15
N LYS A 166 13.68 10.41 1.27
CA LYS A 166 12.97 9.13 1.06
C LYS A 166 13.88 8.06 0.48
N MET A 167 14.73 8.42 -0.49
CA MET A 167 15.72 7.51 -1.07
C MET A 167 16.74 7.05 -0.02
N GLU A 168 17.25 7.96 0.80
CA GLU A 168 18.21 7.65 1.86
C GLU A 168 17.60 6.72 2.92
N ARG A 169 16.37 7.03 3.39
CA ARG A 169 15.65 6.16 4.33
C ARG A 169 15.39 4.77 3.75
N ALA A 170 15.03 4.68 2.46
CA ALA A 170 14.83 3.40 1.79
C ALA A 170 16.14 2.59 1.74
N ASN A 171 17.24 3.23 1.38
CA ASN A 171 18.56 2.61 1.34
C ASN A 171 19.02 2.11 2.72
N ILE A 172 18.82 2.89 3.79
CA ILE A 172 19.15 2.47 5.16
C ILE A 172 18.38 1.21 5.55
N GLN A 173 17.08 1.15 5.24
CA GLN A 173 16.24 0.01 5.58
C GLN A 173 16.58 -1.24 4.77
N GLU A 174 16.93 -1.06 3.48
CA GLU A 174 17.41 -2.14 2.63
C GLU A 174 18.73 -2.72 3.15
N ILE A 175 19.70 -1.86 3.46
CA ILE A 175 20.99 -2.28 4.05
C ILE A 175 20.76 -3.02 5.37
N ALA A 176 19.88 -2.52 6.24
CA ALA A 176 19.57 -3.16 7.51
C ALA A 176 18.99 -4.57 7.31
N PHE A 177 18.02 -4.72 6.39
CA PHE A 177 17.45 -6.02 6.05
C PHE A 177 18.51 -6.99 5.51
N VAL A 178 19.33 -6.53 4.56
CA VAL A 178 20.40 -7.34 3.95
C VAL A 178 21.42 -7.80 5.00
N ASN A 179 21.87 -6.89 5.87
CA ASN A 179 22.81 -7.24 6.94
C ASN A 179 22.22 -8.28 7.90
N GLN A 180 20.94 -8.15 8.26
CA GLN A 180 20.31 -9.12 9.15
C GLN A 180 20.22 -10.52 8.54
N VAL A 181 19.94 -10.64 7.23
CA VAL A 181 19.98 -11.93 6.53
C VAL A 181 21.41 -12.51 6.54
N ARG A 182 22.43 -11.67 6.43
CA ARG A 182 23.85 -12.09 6.53
C ARG A 182 24.21 -12.54 7.94
N ASP A 183 23.73 -11.85 8.96
CA ASP A 183 23.97 -12.19 10.38
C ASP A 183 23.34 -13.54 10.77
N PHE A 184 22.25 -13.93 10.09
CA PHE A 184 21.71 -15.29 10.21
C PHE A 184 22.56 -16.36 9.51
N GLY A 185 23.68 -15.99 8.87
CA GLY A 185 24.65 -16.91 8.28
C GLY A 185 24.36 -17.34 6.84
N TYR A 186 23.42 -16.67 6.15
CA TYR A 186 23.12 -16.96 4.75
C TYR A 186 24.19 -16.37 3.82
N GLN A 187 24.57 -17.14 2.81
CA GLN A 187 25.57 -16.76 1.81
C GLN A 187 24.89 -16.27 0.53
N PHE A 188 25.20 -15.04 0.14
CA PHE A 188 24.57 -14.37 -1.00
C PHE A 188 25.39 -13.18 -1.49
N LEU A 189 25.12 -12.76 -2.72
CA LEU A 189 25.60 -11.51 -3.31
C LEU A 189 24.58 -10.39 -3.06
N THR A 190 25.08 -9.25 -2.59
CA THR A 190 24.35 -7.98 -2.50
C THR A 190 24.16 -7.35 -3.87
N GLU A 191 23.23 -6.40 -4.01
CA GLU A 191 23.07 -5.64 -5.26
C GLU A 191 24.40 -5.00 -5.73
N LYS A 192 25.15 -4.41 -4.79
CA LYS A 192 26.44 -3.77 -5.07
C LYS A 192 27.47 -4.76 -5.64
N GLU A 193 27.59 -5.93 -5.04
CA GLU A 193 28.51 -6.98 -5.51
C GLU A 193 28.10 -7.50 -6.91
N GLN A 194 26.80 -7.65 -7.15
CA GLN A 194 26.28 -8.07 -8.45
C GLN A 194 26.53 -7.02 -9.55
N ARG A 195 26.38 -5.72 -9.22
CA ARG A 195 26.71 -4.62 -10.14
C ARG A 195 28.20 -4.56 -10.45
N ASN A 196 29.06 -4.75 -9.44
CA ASN A 196 30.51 -4.81 -9.62
C ASN A 196 30.92 -5.99 -10.52
N GLY A 197 30.23 -7.13 -10.38
CA GLY A 197 30.37 -8.29 -11.26
C GLY A 197 29.68 -8.15 -12.62
N GLN A 198 29.14 -6.97 -12.95
CA GLN A 198 28.44 -6.66 -14.20
C GLN A 198 27.28 -7.62 -14.54
N LEU A 199 26.61 -8.16 -13.52
CA LEU A 199 25.46 -9.02 -13.73
C LEU A 199 24.28 -8.21 -14.29
N ARG A 200 23.55 -8.82 -15.24
CA ARG A 200 22.42 -8.16 -15.92
C ARG A 200 21.23 -7.88 -14.99
N SER A 201 20.96 -8.80 -14.08
CA SER A 201 19.87 -8.72 -13.12
C SER A 201 20.44 -8.72 -11.70
N THR A 202 20.13 -7.66 -10.96
CA THR A 202 20.69 -7.36 -9.65
C THR A 202 19.55 -7.17 -8.63
N PRO A 203 18.88 -8.24 -8.18
CA PRO A 203 18.01 -8.18 -7.00
C PRO A 203 18.82 -7.75 -5.76
N ASP A 204 18.16 -7.28 -4.71
CA ASP A 204 18.84 -6.81 -3.48
C ASP A 204 19.69 -7.92 -2.83
N ILE A 205 19.19 -9.15 -2.85
CA ILE A 205 19.89 -10.36 -2.44
C ILE A 205 19.80 -11.39 -3.56
N ARG A 206 20.93 -11.99 -3.91
CA ARG A 206 21.01 -13.18 -4.76
C ARG A 206 21.77 -14.28 -4.03
N PHE A 207 21.07 -15.33 -3.62
CA PHE A 207 21.69 -16.43 -2.87
C PHE A 207 22.70 -17.18 -3.74
N LEU A 208 23.79 -17.63 -3.11
CA LEU A 208 24.74 -18.52 -3.79
C LEU A 208 24.12 -19.90 -4.01
N GLU A 209 23.38 -20.39 -3.02
CA GLU A 209 22.55 -21.59 -3.09
C GLU A 209 21.11 -21.23 -2.69
N PRO A 210 20.09 -21.68 -3.45
CA PRO A 210 18.71 -21.30 -3.16
C PRO A 210 18.24 -21.83 -1.79
N ILE A 211 17.37 -21.07 -1.14
CA ILE A 211 16.87 -21.39 0.20
C ILE A 211 15.35 -21.50 0.23
N LEU A 212 14.80 -22.22 1.21
CA LEU A 212 13.36 -22.28 1.43
C LEU A 212 12.92 -21.22 2.43
N ILE A 213 11.99 -20.36 2.05
CA ILE A 213 11.33 -19.40 2.95
C ILE A 213 9.86 -19.79 2.99
N ASP A 214 9.38 -20.28 4.14
CA ASP A 214 8.02 -20.81 4.30
C ASP A 214 7.63 -21.84 3.21
N GLY A 215 8.55 -22.75 2.91
CA GLY A 215 8.37 -23.77 1.85
C GLY A 215 8.51 -23.26 0.41
N HIS A 216 8.68 -21.96 0.18
CA HIS A 216 8.93 -21.41 -1.16
C HIS A 216 10.44 -21.34 -1.46
N LEU A 217 10.87 -21.92 -2.57
CA LEU A 217 12.27 -21.90 -3.00
C LEU A 217 12.66 -20.52 -3.55
N CYS A 218 13.67 -19.90 -2.95
CA CYS A 218 14.14 -18.55 -3.25
C CYS A 218 15.59 -18.55 -3.69
N HIS A 219 15.83 -18.16 -4.94
CA HIS A 219 17.16 -17.85 -5.48
C HIS A 219 17.55 -16.38 -5.25
N TRP A 220 16.56 -15.51 -5.08
CA TRP A 220 16.74 -14.08 -4.88
C TRP A 220 15.65 -13.47 -4.01
N ILE A 221 15.95 -12.33 -3.39
CA ILE A 221 15.00 -11.47 -2.68
C ILE A 221 15.11 -10.04 -3.22
N GLU A 222 13.96 -9.43 -3.45
CA GLU A 222 13.80 -7.99 -3.69
C GLU A 222 13.04 -7.37 -2.50
N PHE A 223 13.67 -6.44 -1.80
CA PHE A 223 13.13 -5.77 -0.62
C PHE A 223 12.41 -4.46 -1.00
N LYS A 224 11.34 -4.15 -0.25
CA LYS A 224 10.51 -2.96 -0.44
C LYS A 224 10.15 -2.38 0.92
N ASN A 225 10.69 -1.20 1.22
CA ASN A 225 10.46 -0.46 2.47
C ASN A 225 9.06 0.19 2.60
N TYR A 226 8.02 -0.38 1.98
CA TYR A 226 6.67 0.19 1.98
C TYR A 226 5.60 -0.91 1.96
N PHE A 227 4.34 -0.53 2.16
CA PHE A 227 3.20 -1.43 2.02
C PHE A 227 2.82 -1.64 0.54
N GLY A 228 2.87 -2.88 0.04
CA GLY A 228 2.54 -3.20 -1.35
C GLY A 228 1.02 -3.30 -1.58
N PHE A 229 0.42 -2.55 -2.52
CA PHE A 229 -1.01 -2.66 -2.79
C PHE A 229 -1.37 -2.37 -4.25
N LYS A 230 -2.47 -2.96 -4.74
CA LYS A 230 -2.83 -2.99 -6.17
C LYS A 230 -3.14 -1.61 -6.74
N SER A 231 -3.78 -0.75 -5.95
CA SER A 231 -4.26 0.56 -6.38
C SER A 231 -3.18 1.64 -6.39
N ASN A 232 -1.90 1.28 -6.22
CA ASN A 232 -0.78 2.22 -6.31
C ASN A 232 -0.40 2.46 -7.78
N PRO A 233 -0.77 3.61 -8.39
CA PRO A 233 -0.75 3.79 -9.84
C PRO A 233 0.65 3.98 -10.44
N PHE A 234 1.68 4.15 -9.61
CA PHE A 234 3.04 4.49 -10.07
C PHE A 234 4.02 3.31 -10.07
N ILE A 235 3.67 2.18 -9.45
CA ILE A 235 4.63 1.11 -9.12
C ILE A 235 4.46 -0.14 -10.00
N ALA A 236 3.26 -0.38 -10.55
CA ALA A 236 2.90 -1.72 -11.01
C ALA A 236 3.60 -2.21 -12.29
N SER A 237 3.87 -1.37 -13.30
CA SER A 237 4.30 -1.86 -14.62
C SER A 237 5.81 -2.11 -14.72
N LYS A 238 6.63 -1.18 -14.19
CA LYS A 238 8.09 -1.32 -14.20
C LYS A 238 8.56 -2.44 -13.27
N ASN A 239 8.02 -2.50 -12.06
CA ASN A 239 8.38 -3.55 -11.10
C ASN A 239 7.99 -4.93 -11.62
N LYS A 240 6.80 -5.10 -12.21
CA LYS A 240 6.40 -6.39 -12.80
C LYS A 240 7.36 -6.86 -13.91
N LYS A 241 7.86 -5.94 -14.76
CA LYS A 241 8.84 -6.30 -15.81
C LYS A 241 10.18 -6.74 -15.20
N GLN A 242 10.67 -6.00 -14.20
CA GLN A 242 11.90 -6.33 -13.48
C GLN A 242 11.80 -7.71 -12.80
N LEU A 243 10.73 -7.93 -12.03
CA LEU A 243 10.52 -9.18 -11.30
C LEU A 243 10.38 -10.39 -12.23
N LYS A 244 9.68 -10.24 -13.36
CA LYS A 244 9.60 -11.28 -14.39
C LYS A 244 10.98 -11.63 -14.96
N ARG A 245 11.83 -10.63 -15.17
CA ARG A 245 13.20 -10.85 -15.65
C ARG A 245 14.02 -11.64 -14.62
N TYR A 246 13.91 -11.31 -13.34
CA TYR A 246 14.59 -12.06 -12.28
C TYR A 246 14.11 -13.51 -12.24
N ALA A 247 12.79 -13.73 -12.30
CA ALA A 247 12.22 -15.07 -12.35
C ALA A 247 12.73 -15.90 -13.54
N SER A 248 12.86 -15.28 -14.72
CA SER A 248 13.35 -15.97 -15.92
C SER A 248 14.86 -16.19 -15.97
N GLU A 249 15.66 -15.27 -15.42
CA GLU A 249 17.13 -15.31 -15.54
C GLU A 249 17.82 -15.99 -14.35
N ILE A 250 17.20 -15.93 -13.17
CA ILE A 250 17.81 -16.40 -11.91
C ILE A 250 17.05 -17.61 -11.35
N GLY A 251 15.73 -17.66 -11.55
CA GLY A 251 14.85 -18.69 -10.98
C GLY A 251 13.83 -18.09 -10.03
N SER A 252 13.12 -18.94 -9.28
CA SER A 252 12.11 -18.50 -8.32
C SER A 252 12.71 -17.56 -7.25
N GLY A 253 11.89 -16.65 -6.74
CA GLY A 253 12.34 -15.70 -5.74
C GLY A 253 11.21 -15.07 -4.96
N ALA A 254 11.54 -14.02 -4.21
CA ALA A 254 10.62 -13.38 -3.29
C ALA A 254 10.68 -11.87 -3.36
N VAL A 255 9.53 -11.23 -3.17
CA VAL A 255 9.43 -9.80 -2.87
C VAL A 255 9.07 -9.64 -1.41
N VAL A 256 9.88 -8.90 -0.67
CA VAL A 256 9.72 -8.73 0.78
C VAL A 256 9.31 -7.29 1.07
N TYR A 257 8.13 -7.11 1.64
CA TYR A 257 7.58 -5.80 1.99
C TYR A 257 7.72 -5.54 3.50
N LYS A 258 8.32 -4.41 3.89
CA LYS A 258 8.48 -4.02 5.30
C LYS A 258 7.16 -4.05 6.08
N LEU A 259 6.13 -3.43 5.53
CA LEU A 259 4.81 -3.31 6.17
C LEU A 259 3.84 -4.42 5.74
N GLY A 260 4.28 -5.33 4.87
CA GLY A 260 3.45 -6.32 4.20
C GLY A 260 2.73 -5.81 2.95
N PHE A 261 1.69 -6.51 2.52
CA PHE A 261 1.08 -6.30 1.20
C PHE A 261 -0.42 -6.62 1.17
N GLU A 262 -1.14 -6.03 0.21
CA GLU A 262 -2.52 -6.41 -0.16
C GLU A 262 -2.51 -7.80 -0.79
N ILE A 263 -3.49 -8.64 -0.43
CA ILE A 263 -3.65 -9.98 -1.03
C ILE A 263 -3.69 -9.89 -2.56
N ASP A 264 -2.96 -10.78 -3.21
CA ASP A 264 -2.68 -10.83 -4.66
C ASP A 264 -2.08 -9.55 -5.25
N HIS A 265 -1.37 -8.74 -4.47
CA HIS A 265 -0.70 -7.54 -4.99
C HIS A 265 0.24 -7.86 -6.17
N ILE A 266 1.06 -8.90 -6.03
CA ILE A 266 1.92 -9.46 -7.07
C ILE A 266 1.57 -10.93 -7.27
N VAL A 267 1.09 -11.25 -8.47
CA VAL A 267 0.83 -12.62 -8.90
C VAL A 267 1.68 -12.89 -10.14
N ILE A 268 2.85 -13.50 -9.93
CA ILE A 268 3.79 -13.91 -10.97
C ILE A 268 4.29 -15.30 -10.61
N ALA A 269 4.23 -16.25 -11.56
CA ALA A 269 4.70 -17.61 -11.33
C ALA A 269 6.17 -17.62 -10.87
N GLY A 270 6.46 -18.41 -9.83
CA GLY A 270 7.79 -18.50 -9.23
C GLY A 270 8.15 -17.34 -8.30
N ILE A 271 7.27 -16.36 -8.08
CA ILE A 271 7.53 -15.22 -7.20
C ILE A 271 6.50 -15.21 -6.06
N HIS A 272 7.00 -15.23 -4.82
CA HIS A 272 6.17 -15.12 -3.63
C HIS A 272 6.33 -13.74 -2.97
N SER A 273 5.28 -13.24 -2.32
CA SER A 273 5.36 -11.99 -1.55
C SER A 273 5.36 -12.31 -0.06
N PHE A 274 6.27 -11.70 0.69
CA PHE A 274 6.32 -11.83 2.15
C PHE A 274 6.29 -10.47 2.84
N ARG A 275 5.93 -10.47 4.13
CA ARG A 275 6.22 -9.36 5.02
C ARG A 275 7.58 -9.61 5.69
N GLU A 276 8.33 -8.53 5.90
CA GLU A 276 9.70 -8.56 6.44
C GLU A 276 9.80 -9.39 7.74
N ALA A 277 8.87 -9.18 8.68
CA ALA A 277 8.88 -9.85 9.97
C ALA A 277 8.87 -11.38 9.87
N GLU A 278 8.06 -11.93 8.95
CA GLU A 278 7.91 -13.35 8.71
C GLU A 278 9.18 -13.93 8.11
N VAL A 279 9.75 -13.26 7.11
CA VAL A 279 11.01 -13.70 6.49
C VAL A 279 12.11 -13.77 7.53
N LEU A 280 12.30 -12.71 8.32
CA LEU A 280 13.32 -12.68 9.35
C LEU A 280 13.09 -13.78 10.39
N HIS A 281 11.84 -13.99 10.82
CA HIS A 281 11.49 -15.05 11.75
C HIS A 281 11.80 -16.46 11.22
N PHE A 282 11.48 -16.75 9.95
CA PHE A 282 11.78 -18.04 9.33
C PHE A 282 13.29 -18.24 9.17
N LEU A 283 13.99 -17.24 8.69
CA LEU A 283 15.44 -17.32 8.45
C LEU A 283 16.21 -17.48 9.76
N GLU A 284 15.80 -16.78 10.83
CA GLU A 284 16.39 -16.90 12.16
C GLU A 284 16.19 -18.32 12.74
N GLN A 285 14.98 -18.85 12.67
CA GLN A 285 14.69 -20.21 13.15
C GLN A 285 15.51 -21.27 12.41
N GLN A 286 15.56 -21.18 11.08
CA GLN A 286 16.35 -22.07 10.26
C GLN A 286 17.85 -21.95 10.56
N SER A 287 18.35 -20.73 10.83
CA SER A 287 19.73 -20.49 11.25
C SER A 287 20.04 -21.18 12.58
N LYS A 288 19.14 -21.08 13.56
CA LYS A 288 19.27 -21.75 14.87
C LYS A 288 19.29 -23.27 14.76
N LEU A 289 18.56 -23.85 13.80
CA LEU A 289 18.54 -25.29 13.54
C LEU A 289 19.79 -25.81 12.81
N ARG A 290 20.56 -24.93 12.16
CA ARG A 290 21.81 -25.28 11.45
C ARG A 290 23.06 -25.23 12.35
N LYS A 291 22.94 -24.67 13.56
CA LYS A 291 24.01 -24.58 14.57
C LYS A 291 23.90 -25.74 15.54
#